data_AF-A0A496L303-F1
#
_entry.id   AF-A0A496L303-F1
#
_cell.length_a   1.000
_cell.length_b   1.000
_cell.length_c   1.000
_cell.angle_alpha   90.00
_cell.angle_beta   90.00
_cell.angle_gamma   90.00
#
_symmetry.space_group_name_H-M   'P 1'
#
loop_
_entity.id
_entity.type
_entity.pdbx_description
1 polymer ?
#
loop_
_entity_poly.entity_id
_entity_poly.type
_entity_poly.pdbx_seq_one_letter_code
_entity_poly.pdbx_strand_id
1 'polypeptide(L)'
;AKTAKWKSFSKIDKKAFTHHDDRWADTPKIDSLKISDKRIYAFIPGESSSSVNKWGMDYYALAQISAEGNVIEKIIESDNLHTDSKKRGVNGRFTDSEYVILTPLFKNDDWKGKQKVFSLTTRQYCDITLPKGMTKHKLENISGELCLTSLFDRGLKEVALCNYINL
;
A
#
# COMPACT_ATOMS: atom_id res chain seq x y z
N ALA A 1 -27.75 11.79 -20.12
CA ALA A 1 -27.09 11.83 -18.79
C ALA A 1 -26.29 10.56 -18.58
N LYS A 2 -25.12 10.61 -17.95
CA LYS A 2 -24.42 9.39 -17.50
C LYS A 2 -25.11 8.91 -16.21
N THR A 3 -25.62 7.69 -16.20
CA THR A 3 -26.26 7.08 -15.02
C THR A 3 -25.34 6.03 -14.43
N ALA A 4 -25.03 6.12 -13.14
CA ALA A 4 -24.27 5.10 -12.43
C ALA A 4 -25.18 3.93 -12.02
N LYS A 5 -24.64 2.71 -12.04
CA LYS A 5 -25.27 1.50 -11.46
C LYS A 5 -24.39 1.00 -10.33
N TRP A 6 -25.00 0.62 -9.22
CA TRP A 6 -24.29 0.18 -8.02
C TRP A 6 -24.06 -1.34 -8.05
N LYS A 7 -22.85 -1.75 -7.66
CA LYS A 7 -22.50 -3.13 -7.31
C LYS A 7 -21.61 -3.05 -6.08
N SER A 8 -21.91 -3.87 -5.07
CA SER A 8 -21.17 -3.91 -3.81
C SER A 8 -20.87 -5.35 -3.42
N PHE A 9 -19.70 -5.57 -2.85
CA PHE A 9 -19.35 -6.76 -2.08
C PHE A 9 -18.76 -6.29 -0.76
N SER A 10 -18.87 -7.11 0.28
CA SER A 10 -18.45 -6.74 1.63
C SER A 10 -17.18 -7.42 2.11
N LYS A 11 -16.64 -8.37 1.33
CA LYS A 11 -15.55 -9.27 1.76
C LYS A 11 -14.65 -9.68 0.59
N ILE A 12 -13.38 -9.92 0.88
CA ILE A 12 -12.42 -10.61 0.00
C ILE A 12 -12.26 -12.05 0.49
N ASP A 13 -12.09 -13.01 -0.42
CA ASP A 13 -11.77 -14.39 -0.05
C ASP A 13 -10.38 -14.48 0.59
N LYS A 14 -10.34 -14.81 1.88
CA LYS A 14 -9.11 -14.89 2.66
C LYS A 14 -8.22 -16.06 2.28
N LYS A 15 -8.79 -17.13 1.71
CA LYS A 15 -8.06 -18.34 1.33
C LYS A 15 -7.06 -18.09 0.18
N ALA A 16 -7.17 -16.95 -0.49
CA ALA A 16 -6.22 -16.53 -1.51
C ALA A 16 -4.86 -16.08 -0.95
N PHE A 17 -4.78 -15.74 0.34
CA PHE A 17 -3.55 -15.30 1.00
C PHE A 17 -2.87 -16.46 1.71
N THR A 18 -1.54 -16.49 1.74
CA THR A 18 -0.77 -17.58 2.36
C THR A 18 -0.83 -17.50 3.88
N HIS A 19 -0.84 -16.29 4.42
CA HIS A 19 -0.74 -16.03 5.86
C HIS A 19 -2.08 -15.68 6.51
N HIS A 20 -3.19 -16.12 5.91
CA HIS A 20 -4.51 -16.02 6.54
C HIS A 20 -4.57 -16.86 7.82
N ASP A 21 -5.43 -16.45 8.75
CA ASP A 21 -5.66 -17.09 10.04
C ASP A 21 -7.03 -17.78 10.05
N ASP A 22 -7.03 -19.11 9.94
CA ASP A 22 -8.26 -19.91 9.97
C ASP A 22 -8.96 -19.94 11.33
N ARG A 23 -8.34 -19.43 12.40
CA ARG A 23 -8.93 -19.42 13.75
C ARG A 23 -10.07 -18.41 13.88
N TRP A 24 -10.09 -17.36 13.04
CA TRP A 24 -11.04 -16.26 13.13
C TRP A 24 -11.90 -16.14 11.87
N ALA A 25 -13.12 -15.61 12.02
CA ALA A 25 -14.01 -15.33 10.90
C ALA A 25 -13.71 -13.99 10.19
N ASP A 26 -12.66 -13.30 10.64
CA ASP A 26 -12.21 -12.03 10.05
C ASP A 26 -11.84 -12.25 8.57
N THR A 27 -12.11 -11.22 7.76
CA THR A 27 -11.78 -11.21 6.34
C THR A 27 -10.73 -10.13 6.05
N PRO A 28 -9.86 -10.34 5.05
CA PRO A 28 -8.88 -9.36 4.63
C PRO A 28 -9.51 -8.00 4.44
N LYS A 29 -8.90 -6.98 5.04
CA LYS A 29 -9.38 -5.61 4.90
C LYS A 29 -8.88 -5.01 3.60
N ILE A 30 -9.61 -4.01 3.13
CA ILE A 30 -9.19 -3.19 2.00
C ILE A 30 -8.86 -1.81 2.57
N ASP A 31 -7.59 -1.42 2.50
CA ASP A 31 -7.15 -0.08 2.95
C ASP A 31 -7.27 0.94 1.82
N SER A 32 -6.83 0.54 0.62
CA SER A 32 -6.90 1.39 -0.57
C SER A 32 -7.25 0.57 -1.81
N LEU A 33 -7.84 1.25 -2.80
CA LEU A 33 -8.27 0.68 -4.07
C LEU A 33 -7.84 1.57 -5.23
N LYS A 34 -7.55 0.95 -6.37
CA LYS A 34 -7.35 1.64 -7.65
C LYS A 34 -8.03 0.88 -8.78
N ILE A 35 -8.62 1.63 -9.71
CA ILE A 35 -8.97 1.12 -11.03
C ILE A 35 -7.91 1.61 -12.01
N SER A 36 -7.27 0.69 -12.72
CA SER A 36 -6.33 1.01 -13.80
C SER A 36 -6.50 -0.01 -14.91
N ASP A 37 -6.59 0.45 -16.16
CA ASP A 37 -6.84 -0.39 -17.33
C ASP A 37 -7.96 -1.44 -17.12
N LYS A 38 -9.10 -0.99 -16.60
CA LYS A 38 -10.29 -1.81 -16.27
C LYS A 38 -10.05 -2.92 -15.23
N ARG A 39 -8.90 -2.95 -14.56
CA ARG A 39 -8.59 -3.87 -13.46
C ARG A 39 -8.76 -3.16 -12.13
N ILE A 40 -9.21 -3.91 -11.11
CA ILE A 40 -9.34 -3.42 -9.74
C ILE A 40 -8.16 -3.95 -8.94
N TYR A 41 -7.42 -3.05 -8.31
CA TYR A 41 -6.31 -3.37 -7.42
C TYR A 41 -6.68 -2.98 -5.99
N ALA A 42 -6.29 -3.80 -5.03
CA ALA A 42 -6.53 -3.59 -3.61
C ALA A 42 -5.23 -3.75 -2.83
N PHE A 43 -4.97 -2.81 -1.92
CA PHE A 43 -3.99 -3.01 -0.86
C PHE A 43 -4.68 -3.50 0.40
N ILE A 44 -4.11 -4.55 0.98
CA ILE A 44 -4.71 -5.36 2.03
C ILE A 44 -3.75 -5.34 3.22
N PRO A 45 -4.08 -4.64 4.32
CA PRO A 45 -3.25 -4.55 5.51
C PRO A 45 -3.58 -5.71 6.47
N GLY A 46 -3.68 -6.92 5.94
CA GLY A 46 -4.02 -8.10 6.73
C GLY A 46 -5.51 -8.32 6.94
N GLU A 47 -5.84 -9.31 7.78
CA GLU A 47 -7.21 -9.66 8.15
C GLU A 47 -7.56 -9.31 9.59
N SER A 48 -6.58 -9.21 10.49
CA SER A 48 -6.79 -8.85 11.89
C SER A 48 -7.60 -7.56 12.05
N SER A 49 -8.86 -7.70 12.50
CA SER A 49 -9.77 -6.57 12.70
C SER A 49 -9.20 -5.55 13.69
N SER A 50 -8.49 -6.03 14.70
CA SER A 50 -7.92 -5.23 15.77
C SER A 50 -6.58 -4.59 15.45
N SER A 51 -5.90 -4.90 14.34
CA SER A 51 -4.49 -4.53 14.15
C SER A 51 -4.14 -3.87 12.83
N VAL A 52 -5.13 -3.55 12.00
CA VAL A 52 -4.89 -2.83 10.73
C VAL A 52 -4.14 -1.51 10.93
N ASN A 53 -3.12 -1.33 10.11
CA ASN A 53 -2.26 -0.14 10.07
C ASN A 53 -1.60 0.20 11.42
N LYS A 54 -1.38 -0.79 12.29
CA LYS A 54 -0.69 -0.63 13.57
C LYS A 54 0.06 -1.90 13.97
N TRP A 55 0.61 -1.89 15.18
CA TRP A 55 1.37 -3.04 15.67
C TRP A 55 0.44 -4.25 15.85
N GLY A 56 0.90 -5.41 15.40
CA GLY A 56 0.14 -6.66 15.41
C GLY A 56 -0.57 -6.97 14.10
N MET A 57 -0.23 -6.31 12.99
CA MET A 57 -0.60 -6.79 11.65
C MET A 57 -0.04 -8.20 11.42
N ASP A 58 -0.81 -9.04 10.74
CA ASP A 58 -0.51 -10.43 10.40
C ASP A 58 0.30 -10.55 9.10
N TYR A 59 -0.12 -9.83 8.05
CA TYR A 59 0.57 -9.69 6.79
C TYR A 59 0.10 -8.40 6.08
N TYR A 60 0.71 -8.10 4.94
CA TYR A 60 0.13 -7.17 3.98
C TYR A 60 0.21 -7.75 2.57
N ALA A 61 -0.71 -7.35 1.70
CA ALA A 61 -0.75 -7.80 0.32
C ALA A 61 -1.20 -6.71 -0.65
N LEU A 62 -0.77 -6.85 -1.89
CA LEU A 62 -1.29 -6.12 -3.05
C LEU A 62 -1.89 -7.18 -3.98
N ALA A 63 -3.17 -7.03 -4.32
CA ALA A 63 -3.87 -8.00 -5.14
C ALA A 63 -4.66 -7.31 -6.26
N GLN A 64 -4.78 -8.01 -7.39
CA GLN A 64 -5.83 -7.73 -8.36
C GLN A 64 -7.08 -8.50 -7.91
N ILE A 65 -8.23 -7.82 -7.88
CA ILE A 65 -9.51 -8.41 -7.48
C ILE A 65 -10.57 -8.24 -8.57
N SER A 66 -11.57 -9.11 -8.55
CA SER A 66 -12.76 -8.98 -9.40
C SER A 66 -13.75 -7.98 -8.81
N ALA A 67 -14.78 -7.63 -9.58
CA ALA A 67 -15.88 -6.78 -9.11
C ALA A 67 -16.79 -7.48 -8.06
N GLU A 68 -16.52 -8.74 -7.75
CA GLU A 68 -17.17 -9.57 -6.73
C GLU A 68 -16.31 -9.73 -5.47
N GLY A 69 -15.08 -9.20 -5.46
CA GLY A 69 -14.15 -9.34 -4.33
C GLY A 69 -13.30 -10.61 -4.37
N ASN A 70 -13.35 -11.39 -5.45
CA ASN A 70 -12.48 -12.55 -5.61
C ASN A 70 -11.06 -12.09 -5.96
N VAL A 71 -10.05 -12.70 -5.34
CA VAL A 71 -8.65 -12.46 -5.72
C VAL A 71 -8.36 -13.13 -7.05
N ILE A 72 -8.01 -12.32 -8.05
CA ILE A 72 -7.59 -12.79 -9.39
C ILE A 72 -6.10 -13.10 -9.37
N GLU A 73 -5.30 -12.22 -8.78
CA GLU A 73 -3.85 -12.34 -8.72
C GLU A 73 -3.34 -11.73 -7.40
N LYS A 74 -2.42 -12.42 -6.76
CA LYS A 74 -1.66 -11.91 -5.62
C LYS A 74 -0.32 -11.39 -6.12
N ILE A 75 -0.20 -10.07 -6.18
CA ILE A 75 0.94 -9.37 -6.78
C ILE A 75 2.09 -9.25 -5.79
N ILE A 76 1.75 -8.89 -4.54
CA ILE A 76 2.67 -8.86 -3.41
C ILE A 76 1.95 -9.53 -2.24
N GLU A 77 2.69 -10.32 -1.47
CA GLU A 77 2.33 -10.70 -0.11
C GLU A 77 3.60 -10.63 0.73
N SER A 78 3.51 -10.05 1.92
CA SER A 78 4.59 -10.14 2.89
C SER A 78 4.68 -11.53 3.48
N ASP A 79 5.78 -11.86 4.15
CA ASP A 79 5.79 -12.98 5.08
C ASP A 79 4.82 -12.75 6.24
N ASN A 80 4.59 -13.78 7.05
CA ASN A 80 3.89 -13.68 8.31
C ASN A 80 4.66 -12.76 9.29
N LEU A 81 4.04 -11.63 9.64
CA LEU A 81 4.62 -10.59 10.49
C LEU A 81 4.56 -10.93 11.99
N HIS A 82 3.88 -12.01 12.38
CA HIS A 82 3.85 -12.52 13.76
C HIS A 82 4.99 -13.49 14.10
N THR A 83 5.92 -13.72 13.17
CA THR A 83 7.00 -14.69 13.33
C THR A 83 8.06 -14.29 14.36
N ASP A 84 8.16 -12.99 14.70
CA ASP A 84 9.03 -12.50 15.76
C ASP A 84 8.37 -11.36 16.58
N SER A 85 9.08 -10.88 17.60
CA SER A 85 8.62 -9.78 18.46
C SER A 85 8.85 -8.39 17.85
N LYS A 86 9.29 -8.29 16.58
CA LYS A 86 9.59 -6.99 15.96
C LYS A 86 8.31 -6.30 15.51
N LYS A 87 8.33 -4.97 15.57
CA LYS A 87 7.25 -4.13 15.06
C LYS A 87 7.43 -3.97 13.55
N ARG A 88 6.64 -4.70 12.77
CA ARG A 88 6.60 -4.65 11.31
C ARG A 88 5.20 -4.30 10.82
N GLY A 89 5.11 -3.85 9.56
CA GLY A 89 3.86 -3.52 8.90
C GLY A 89 4.06 -2.38 7.91
N VAL A 90 3.30 -2.43 6.82
CA VAL A 90 3.42 -1.50 5.68
C VAL A 90 2.01 -1.08 5.27
N ASN A 91 1.84 0.22 5.03
CA ASN A 91 0.66 0.77 4.38
C ASN A 91 0.93 0.95 2.90
N GLY A 92 -0.06 0.67 2.06
CA GLY A 92 0.02 0.87 0.62
C GLY A 92 -0.99 1.92 0.17
N ARG A 93 -0.50 2.97 -0.47
CA ARG A 93 -1.31 4.00 -1.08
C ARG A 93 -1.09 4.02 -2.58
N PHE A 94 -2.17 3.86 -3.34
CA PHE A 94 -2.14 4.06 -4.78
C PHE A 94 -1.90 5.52 -5.14
N THR A 95 -1.04 5.76 -6.14
CA THR A 95 -0.85 7.07 -6.76
C THR A 95 -1.90 7.30 -7.83
N ASP A 96 -1.94 8.51 -8.40
CA ASP A 96 -2.76 8.79 -9.59
C ASP A 96 -2.22 8.06 -10.83
N SER A 97 -0.91 7.79 -10.85
CA SER A 97 -0.20 7.01 -11.88
C SER A 97 -0.20 5.49 -11.59
N GLU A 98 0.68 4.73 -12.21
CA GLU A 98 0.76 3.27 -12.11
C GLU A 98 1.45 2.75 -10.84
N TYR A 99 1.71 3.61 -9.86
CA TYR A 99 2.53 3.26 -8.71
C TYR A 99 1.71 3.03 -7.43
N VAL A 100 2.28 2.24 -6.53
CA VAL A 100 1.84 2.09 -5.14
C VAL A 100 2.98 2.53 -4.25
N ILE A 101 2.73 3.51 -3.39
CA ILE A 101 3.67 3.96 -2.37
C ILE A 101 3.49 3.06 -1.16
N LEU A 102 4.54 2.33 -0.80
CA LEU A 102 4.60 1.43 0.33
C LEU A 102 5.35 2.13 1.46
N THR A 103 4.64 2.40 2.55
CA THR A 103 5.16 3.16 3.68
C THR A 103 5.24 2.28 4.92
N PRO A 104 6.46 2.05 5.46
CA PRO A 104 6.64 1.46 6.76
C PRO A 104 5.81 2.15 7.85
N LEU A 105 5.17 1.35 8.69
CA LEU A 105 4.51 1.85 9.90
C LEU A 105 5.52 2.21 11.00
N PHE A 106 6.68 1.55 11.01
CA PHE A 106 7.68 1.67 12.07
C PHE A 106 9.03 2.09 11.49
N LYS A 107 9.71 3.03 12.17
CA LYS A 107 11.03 3.54 11.74
C LYS A 107 12.15 2.48 11.77
N ASN A 108 11.99 1.47 12.60
CA ASN A 108 12.99 0.42 12.81
C ASN A 108 12.61 -0.89 12.10
N ASP A 109 11.74 -0.80 11.09
CA ASP A 109 11.45 -1.94 10.23
C ASP A 109 12.63 -2.28 9.31
N ASP A 110 12.46 -3.30 8.46
CA ASP A 110 13.50 -3.75 7.54
C ASP A 110 13.88 -2.67 6.51
N TRP A 111 13.00 -1.71 6.24
CA TRP A 111 13.24 -0.58 5.34
C TRP A 111 13.76 0.67 6.07
N LYS A 112 14.00 0.57 7.39
CA LYS A 112 14.47 1.65 8.26
C LYS A 112 13.57 2.90 8.14
N GLY A 113 12.26 2.68 8.00
CA GLY A 113 11.27 3.74 7.86
C GLY A 113 11.24 4.45 6.50
N LYS A 114 12.01 3.98 5.51
CA LYS A 114 12.02 4.55 4.15
C LYS A 114 10.86 4.01 3.33
N GLN A 115 10.21 4.89 2.58
CA GLN A 115 9.17 4.49 1.63
C GLN A 115 9.79 3.77 0.43
N LYS A 116 9.07 2.79 -0.08
CA LYS A 116 9.33 2.15 -1.36
C LYS A 116 8.19 2.44 -2.33
N VAL A 117 8.48 2.30 -3.61
CA VAL A 117 7.47 2.42 -4.66
C VAL A 117 7.39 1.10 -5.40
N PHE A 118 6.19 0.68 -5.75
CA PHE A 118 5.97 -0.51 -6.57
C PHE A 118 5.23 -0.12 -7.84
N SER A 119 5.73 -0.53 -9.01
CA SER A 119 5.05 -0.32 -10.29
C SER A 119 4.05 -1.44 -10.56
N LEU A 120 2.79 -1.08 -10.78
CA LEU A 120 1.76 -2.01 -11.22
C LEU A 120 2.02 -2.56 -12.63
N THR A 121 2.74 -1.80 -13.46
CA THR A 121 3.05 -2.16 -14.85
C THR A 121 4.26 -3.09 -14.92
N THR A 122 5.41 -2.68 -14.36
CA THR A 122 6.65 -3.47 -14.46
C THR A 122 6.77 -4.55 -13.40
N ARG A 123 5.90 -4.53 -12.37
CA ARG A 123 5.92 -5.45 -11.21
C ARG A 123 7.22 -5.40 -10.41
N GLN A 124 7.87 -4.24 -10.40
CA GLN A 124 9.14 -4.04 -9.72
C GLN A 124 9.03 -3.01 -8.61
N TYR A 125 9.84 -3.21 -7.58
CA TYR A 125 10.12 -2.16 -6.60
C TYR A 125 11.07 -1.14 -7.21
N CYS A 126 10.81 0.13 -6.94
CA CYS A 126 11.65 1.26 -7.27
C CYS A 126 11.96 2.03 -5.99
N ASP A 127 13.22 2.37 -5.79
CA ASP A 127 13.62 3.30 -4.74
C ASP A 127 13.54 4.73 -5.30
N ILE A 128 12.93 5.63 -4.55
CA ILE A 128 12.92 7.07 -4.89
C ILE A 128 13.90 7.79 -3.99
N THR A 129 14.90 8.41 -4.61
CA THR A 129 15.85 9.26 -3.91
C THR A 129 15.38 10.71 -4.01
N LEU A 130 14.97 11.27 -2.87
CA LEU A 130 14.58 12.68 -2.80
C LEU A 130 15.82 13.59 -2.86
N PRO A 131 15.69 14.82 -3.38
CA PRO A 131 16.76 15.80 -3.39
C PRO A 131 17.35 16.05 -1.98
N LYS A 132 18.63 16.45 -1.94
CA LYS A 132 19.30 16.80 -0.68
C LYS A 132 18.50 17.87 0.06
N GLY A 133 18.31 17.68 1.37
CA GLY A 133 17.47 18.55 2.20
C GLY A 133 16.03 18.07 2.37
N MET A 134 15.53 17.22 1.45
CA MET A 134 14.15 16.70 1.50
C MET A 134 14.05 15.28 2.08
N THR A 135 15.12 14.75 2.69
CA THR A 135 15.16 13.35 3.18
C THR A 135 14.15 13.04 4.29
N LYS A 136 13.60 14.06 4.95
CA LYS A 136 12.53 13.92 5.95
C LYS A 136 11.13 13.97 5.33
N HIS A 137 11.00 14.43 4.10
CA HIS A 137 9.72 14.47 3.42
C HIS A 137 9.26 13.04 3.12
N LYS A 138 7.95 12.85 3.17
CA LYS A 138 7.29 11.65 2.69
C LYS A 138 6.79 11.90 1.28
N LEU A 139 6.93 10.89 0.43
CA LEU A 139 6.29 10.85 -0.86
C LEU A 139 4.79 10.65 -0.70
N GLU A 140 4.00 11.48 -1.37
CA GLU A 140 2.54 11.49 -1.34
C GLU A 140 1.93 11.02 -2.66
N ASN A 141 2.56 11.36 -3.80
CA ASN A 141 2.11 10.99 -5.14
C ASN A 141 3.28 11.03 -6.14
N ILE A 142 3.12 10.33 -7.27
CA ILE A 142 4.06 10.32 -8.40
C ILE A 142 3.23 10.46 -9.68
N SER A 143 3.68 11.25 -10.65
CA SER A 143 3.08 11.35 -11.98
C SER A 143 4.13 11.73 -13.02
N GLY A 144 4.48 10.80 -13.91
CA GLY A 144 5.64 10.98 -14.79
C GLY A 144 6.90 11.17 -13.95
N GLU A 145 7.70 12.18 -14.25
CA GLU A 145 8.93 12.53 -13.50
C GLU A 145 8.66 13.41 -12.27
N LEU A 146 7.40 13.73 -11.97
CA LEU A 146 7.04 14.61 -10.86
C LEU A 146 6.63 13.81 -9.63
N CYS A 147 7.13 14.24 -8.48
CA CYS A 147 6.80 13.73 -7.17
C CYS A 147 6.16 14.84 -6.32
N LEU A 148 5.04 14.53 -5.68
CA LEU A 148 4.48 15.35 -4.62
C LEU A 148 4.97 14.79 -3.28
N THR A 149 5.54 15.64 -2.45
CA THR A 149 6.04 15.25 -1.13
C THR A 149 5.46 16.13 -0.03
N SER A 150 5.44 15.64 1.20
CA SER A 150 5.08 16.45 2.35
C SER A 150 5.95 16.19 3.57
N LEU A 151 6.15 17.22 4.38
CA LEU A 151 6.79 17.16 5.68
C LEU A 151 5.87 17.81 6.70
N PHE A 152 5.53 17.09 7.75
CA PHE A 152 4.91 17.67 8.93
C PHE A 152 6.00 18.07 9.91
N ASP A 153 6.18 19.38 10.10
CA ASP A 153 7.11 19.93 11.08
C ASP A 153 6.41 20.98 11.93
N ARG A 154 6.51 20.84 13.26
CA ARG A 154 5.96 21.77 14.27
C ARG A 154 4.52 22.23 14.01
N GLY A 155 3.65 21.31 13.57
CA GLY A 155 2.22 21.58 13.33
C GLY A 155 1.89 22.20 11.98
N LEU A 156 2.89 22.44 11.12
CA LEU A 156 2.69 22.86 9.73
C LEU A 156 2.96 21.70 8.79
N LYS A 157 2.15 21.60 7.73
CA LYS A 157 2.38 20.69 6.61
C LYS A 157 3.06 21.46 5.49
N GLU A 158 4.35 21.25 5.33
CA GLU A 158 5.07 21.67 4.13
C GLU A 158 4.75 20.69 3.00
N VAL A 159 4.46 21.21 1.81
CA VAL A 159 4.22 20.42 0.60
C VAL A 159 5.18 20.91 -0.48
N ALA A 160 5.88 19.98 -1.12
CA ALA A 160 6.83 20.30 -2.17
C ALA A 160 6.56 19.46 -3.42
N LEU A 161 6.65 20.11 -4.57
CA LEU A 161 6.73 19.46 -5.87
C LEU A 161 8.21 19.31 -6.22
N CYS A 162 8.66 18.09 -6.48
CA CYS A 162 10.02 17.82 -6.94
C CYS A 162 10.01 17.03 -8.24
N ASN A 163 11.04 17.23 -9.05
CA ASN A 163 11.36 16.33 -10.15
C ASN A 163 12.30 15.25 -9.61
N TYR A 164 11.99 13.97 -9.85
CA TYR A 164 12.93 12.90 -9.55
C TYR A 164 13.65 12.50 -10.83
N ILE A 165 14.97 12.58 -10.79
CA ILE A 165 15.81 12.14 -11.89
C ILE A 165 15.98 10.63 -11.73
N ASN A 166 15.51 9.84 -12.70
CA ASN A 166 16.00 8.48 -12.87
C ASN A 166 17.51 8.58 -13.11
N LEU A 167 18.32 8.22 -12.11
CA LEU A 167 19.76 8.01 -12.28
C LEU A 167 20.00 6.70 -13.02
#